data_AF-A0A7S1EC69-F1
#
_entry.id   AF-A0A7S1EC69-F1
#
_cell.length_a   1.000
_cell.length_b   1.000
_cell.length_c   1.000
_cell.angle_alpha   90.00
_cell.angle_beta   90.00
_cell.angle_gamma   90.00
#
_symmetry.space_group_name_H-M   'P 1'
#
loop_
_entity.id
_entity.type
_entity.pdbx_description
1 polymer ?
#
loop_
_entity_poly.entity_id
_entity_poly.type
_entity_poly.pdbx_seq_one_letter_code
_entity_poly.pdbx_strand_id
1 'polypeptide(L)'
;TLGPTAVNHQGQLQAVTISFNLAPNVPLGDATAQIDAFTRDIQLPPSIITSYGGDAAVFQDSQSGQLLLIGLAVAVIYVLLGVLYESYIHPLTILAGLPSAA
;
A
#
# COMPACT_ATOMS: atom_id res chain seq x y z
N THR A 1 12.29 -30.29 -29.23
CA THR A 1 12.13 -30.37 -27.77
C THR A 1 11.67 -29.01 -27.28
N LEU A 2 10.38 -28.86 -26.98
CA LEU A 2 9.83 -27.58 -26.50
C LEU A 2 10.02 -27.54 -24.98
N GLY A 3 11.04 -26.83 -24.53
CA GLY A 3 11.30 -26.56 -23.12
C GLY A 3 11.49 -25.05 -22.92
N PRO A 4 11.23 -24.52 -21.72
CA PRO A 4 11.37 -23.10 -21.45
C PRO A 4 12.82 -22.65 -21.65
N THR A 5 13.00 -21.51 -22.32
CA THR A 5 14.33 -20.96 -22.67
C THR A 5 15.10 -20.48 -21.43
N ALA A 6 14.38 -20.13 -20.36
CA ALA A 6 14.93 -19.79 -19.06
C ALA A 6 13.88 -20.05 -17.96
N VAL A 7 14.36 -20.37 -16.75
CA VAL A 7 13.52 -20.45 -15.54
C VAL A 7 13.98 -19.36 -14.59
N ASN A 8 13.17 -18.32 -14.44
CA ASN A 8 13.44 -17.24 -13.51
C ASN A 8 12.95 -17.60 -12.12
N HIS A 9 13.61 -17.04 -11.10
CA HIS A 9 13.28 -17.25 -9.71
C HIS A 9 13.20 -15.90 -8.98
N GLN A 10 12.24 -15.78 -8.07
CA GLN A 10 12.17 -14.71 -7.09
C GLN A 10 12.33 -15.34 -5.71
N GLY A 11 13.45 -15.08 -5.04
CA GLY A 11 13.85 -15.84 -3.86
C GLY A 11 14.08 -17.32 -4.21
N GLN A 12 13.35 -18.23 -3.55
CA GLN A 12 13.43 -19.67 -3.78
C GLN A 12 12.28 -20.22 -4.65
N LEU A 13 11.41 -19.35 -5.18
CA LEU A 13 10.24 -19.74 -5.97
C LEU A 13 10.46 -19.44 -7.45
N GLN A 14 9.97 -20.30 -8.34
CA GLN A 14 9.92 -20.01 -9.77
C GLN A 14 8.97 -18.84 -10.02
N ALA A 15 9.42 -17.87 -10.81
CA ALA A 15 8.71 -16.62 -11.02
C ALA A 15 8.71 -16.24 -12.49
N VAL A 16 7.68 -15.51 -12.89
CA VAL A 16 7.59 -14.85 -14.19
C VAL A 16 7.50 -13.35 -13.92
N THR A 17 8.48 -12.59 -14.41
CA THR A 17 8.49 -11.14 -14.27
C THR A 17 7.67 -10.51 -15.39
N ILE A 18 6.65 -9.74 -15.01
CA ILE A 18 5.84 -8.95 -15.92
C ILE A 18 6.18 -7.49 -15.68
N SER A 19 6.68 -6.81 -16.70
CA SER A 19 7.01 -5.38 -16.65
C SER A 19 5.92 -4.56 -17.33
N PHE A 20 5.65 -3.38 -16.79
CA PHE A 20 4.71 -2.42 -17.38
C PHE A 20 5.28 -0.99 -17.30
N ASN A 21 4.72 -0.10 -18.11
CA ASN A 21 4.96 1.34 -18.03
C ASN A 21 3.64 2.05 -17.77
N LEU A 22 3.73 3.20 -17.11
CA LEU A 22 2.56 4.06 -16.89
C LEU A 22 2.20 4.80 -18.17
N ALA A 23 0.90 4.93 -18.42
CA ALA A 23 0.41 5.82 -19.45
C ALA A 23 0.60 7.30 -19.02
N PRO A 24 0.64 8.25 -19.97
CA PRO A 24 0.80 9.66 -19.64
C PRO A 24 -0.30 10.13 -18.66
N ASN A 25 0.10 10.86 -17.61
CA ASN A 25 -0.77 11.39 -16.55
C ASN A 25 -1.49 10.33 -15.70
N VAL A 26 -1.07 9.06 -15.74
CA VAL A 26 -1.62 8.02 -14.86
C VAL A 26 -0.71 7.85 -13.65
N PRO A 27 -1.20 8.04 -12.42
CA PRO A 27 -0.42 7.81 -11.22
C PRO A 27 -0.18 6.31 -11.03
N LEU A 28 0.93 5.96 -10.40
CA LEU A 28 1.32 4.56 -10.16
C LEU A 28 0.25 3.78 -9.39
N GLY A 29 -0.41 4.41 -8.41
CA GLY A 29 -1.44 3.78 -7.60
C GLY A 29 -2.68 3.34 -8.40
N ASP A 30 -3.08 4.10 -9.43
CA ASP A 30 -4.21 3.71 -10.29
C ASP A 30 -3.84 2.50 -11.15
N ALA A 31 -2.60 2.47 -11.67
CA ALA A 31 -2.11 1.35 -12.46
C ALA A 31 -2.01 0.05 -11.64
N THR A 32 -1.45 0.12 -10.42
CA THR A 32 -1.38 -1.07 -9.54
C THR A 32 -2.77 -1.53 -9.10
N ALA A 33 -3.68 -0.61 -8.78
CA ALA A 33 -5.07 -0.96 -8.46
C ALA A 33 -5.79 -1.66 -9.62
N GLN A 34 -5.53 -1.24 -10.86
CA GLN A 34 -6.09 -1.87 -12.04
C GLN A 34 -5.50 -3.27 -12.31
N ILE A 35 -4.19 -3.44 -12.09
CA ILE A 35 -3.53 -4.76 -12.16
C ILE A 35 -4.10 -5.71 -11.10
N ASP A 36 -4.32 -5.23 -9.87
CA ASP A 36 -4.91 -6.02 -8.80
C ASP A 36 -6.37 -6.40 -9.08
N ALA A 37 -7.13 -5.52 -9.74
CA ALA A 37 -8.48 -5.82 -10.20
C ALA A 37 -8.46 -6.91 -11.30
N PHE A 38 -7.61 -6.76 -12.30
CA PHE A 38 -7.46 -7.74 -13.38
C PHE A 38 -7.04 -9.12 -12.84
N THR A 39 -6.10 -9.15 -11.89
CA THR A 39 -5.64 -10.36 -11.20
C THR A 39 -6.79 -11.11 -10.52
N ARG A 40 -7.73 -10.36 -9.92
CA ARG A 40 -8.94 -10.92 -9.30
C ARG A 40 -9.94 -11.42 -10.35
N ASP A 41 -10.13 -10.67 -11.44
CA ASP A 41 -11.08 -11.00 -12.50
C ASP A 41 -10.71 -12.29 -13.25
N ILE A 42 -9.41 -12.51 -13.49
CA ILE A 42 -8.94 -13.74 -14.14
C ILE A 42 -8.94 -14.96 -13.21
N GLN A 43 -9.37 -14.81 -11.95
CA GLN A 43 -9.46 -15.87 -10.94
C GLN A 43 -8.16 -16.67 -10.83
N LEU A 44 -7.05 -15.96 -10.64
CA LEU A 44 -5.76 -16.61 -10.46
C LEU A 44 -5.83 -17.67 -9.35
N PRO A 45 -5.35 -18.91 -9.62
CA PRO A 45 -5.32 -19.95 -8.61
C PRO A 45 -4.60 -19.47 -7.35
N PRO A 46 -5.08 -19.84 -6.15
CA PRO A 46 -4.49 -19.41 -4.87
C PRO A 46 -3.07 -19.95 -4.66
N SER A 47 -2.62 -20.89 -5.51
CA SER A 47 -1.24 -21.37 -5.54
C SER A 47 -0.25 -20.39 -6.16
N ILE A 48 -0.73 -19.35 -6.85
CA ILE A 48 0.12 -18.33 -7.48
C ILE A 48 0.22 -17.13 -6.53
N ILE A 49 1.45 -16.76 -6.21
CA ILE A 49 1.76 -15.61 -5.35
C ILE A 49 2.24 -14.48 -6.25
N THR A 50 1.60 -13.32 -6.14
CA THR A 50 1.97 -12.11 -6.87
C THR A 50 2.72 -11.16 -5.96
N SER A 51 3.79 -10.55 -6.46
CA SER A 51 4.54 -9.51 -5.75
C SER A 51 4.97 -8.42 -6.70
N TYR A 52 4.87 -7.16 -6.27
CA TYR A 52 5.43 -6.03 -7.01
C TYR A 52 6.94 -5.94 -6.82
N GLY A 53 7.63 -5.34 -7.80
CA GLY A 53 9.05 -5.02 -7.76
C GLY A 53 9.30 -3.57 -8.19
N GLY A 54 10.50 -3.05 -7.90
CA GLY A 54 10.88 -1.68 -8.27
C GLY A 54 10.01 -0.62 -7.59
N ASP A 55 9.67 0.44 -8.32
CA ASP A 55 8.92 1.60 -7.80
C ASP A 55 7.53 1.21 -7.25
N ALA A 56 6.87 0.23 -7.86
CA ALA A 56 5.58 -0.27 -7.39
C ALA A 56 5.69 -0.94 -6.01
N ALA A 57 6.78 -1.64 -5.74
CA ALA A 57 7.03 -2.23 -4.41
C ALA A 57 7.23 -1.14 -3.36
N VAL A 58 8.05 -0.12 -3.66
CA VAL A 58 8.30 1.01 -2.75
C VAL A 58 7.03 1.80 -2.47
N PHE A 59 6.17 1.99 -3.48
CA PHE A 59 4.86 2.63 -3.32
C PHE A 59 3.95 1.83 -2.38
N GLN A 60 3.86 0.52 -2.57
CA GLN A 60 3.07 -0.37 -1.72
C GLN A 60 3.56 -0.35 -0.26
N ASP A 61 4.88 -0.44 -0.05
CA ASP A 61 5.47 -0.41 1.28
C ASP A 61 5.20 0.92 1.98
N SER A 62 5.37 2.04 1.27
CA SER A 62 5.15 3.39 1.81
C SER A 62 3.69 3.62 2.19
N GLN A 63 2.75 3.13 1.38
CA GLN A 63 1.31 3.27 1.65
C GLN A 63 0.90 2.57 2.97
N SER A 64 1.49 1.42 3.26
CA SER A 64 1.26 0.70 4.52
C SER A 64 1.81 1.43 5.74
N GLY A 65 3.01 2.01 5.63
CA GLY A 65 3.66 2.74 6.71
C GLY A 65 2.99 4.07 7.01
N GLN A 66 2.48 4.77 5.99
CA GLN A 66 1.86 6.08 6.12
C GLN A 66 0.67 6.06 7.09
N LEU A 67 -0.23 5.07 6.95
CA LEU A 67 -1.41 4.95 7.82
C LEU A 67 -1.02 4.73 9.29
N LEU A 68 0.01 3.93 9.54
CA LEU A 68 0.52 3.69 10.89
C LEU A 68 1.13 4.97 11.49
N LEU A 69 1.89 5.73 10.70
CA LEU A 69 2.47 7.00 11.14
C LEU A 69 1.40 8.05 11.43
N ILE A 70 0.37 8.16 10.58
CA ILE A 70 -0.78 9.05 10.82
C ILE A 70 -1.49 8.64 12.12
N GLY A 71 -1.75 7.35 12.31
CA GLY A 71 -2.36 6.84 13.55
C GLY A 71 -1.54 7.17 14.80
N LEU A 72 -0.21 6.99 14.73
CA LEU A 72 0.70 7.37 15.82
C LEU A 72 0.70 8.87 16.08
N ALA A 73 0.73 9.70 15.03
CA ALA A 73 0.69 11.15 15.17
C ALA A 73 -0.60 11.62 15.87
N VAL A 74 -1.76 11.07 15.48
CA VAL A 74 -3.05 11.33 16.13
C VAL A 74 -3.03 10.90 17.60
N ALA A 75 -2.46 9.74 17.91
CA ALA A 75 -2.34 9.26 19.28
C ALA A 75 -1.45 10.17 20.13
N VAL A 76 -0.32 10.64 19.60
CA VAL A 76 0.56 11.59 20.28
C VAL A 76 -0.16 12.91 20.54
N ILE A 77 -0.86 13.46 19.54
CA ILE A 77 -1.64 14.69 19.69
C ILE A 77 -2.74 14.52 20.74
N TYR A 78 -3.43 13.38 20.75
CA TYR A 78 -4.44 13.05 21.76
C TYR A 78 -3.87 13.11 23.18
N VAL A 79 -2.69 12.51 23.41
CA VAL A 79 -2.02 12.52 24.72
C VAL A 79 -1.59 13.93 25.11
N LEU A 80 -0.98 14.68 24.18
CA LEU A 80 -0.54 16.06 24.44
C LEU A 80 -1.72 16.96 24.82
N LEU A 81 -2.82 16.89 24.07
CA LEU A 81 -4.03 17.66 24.38
C LEU A 81 -4.67 17.18 25.68
N GLY A 82 -4.71 15.87 25.94
CA GLY A 82 -5.29 15.33 27.18
C GLY A 82 -4.58 15.81 28.44
N VAL A 83 -3.24 15.88 28.40
CA VAL A 83 -2.42 16.45 29.48
C VAL A 83 -2.59 17.96 29.58
N LEU A 84 -2.62 18.68 28.45
CA LEU A 84 -2.71 20.15 28.43
C LEU A 84 -4.06 20.69 28.92
N TYR A 85 -5.16 20.02 28.57
CA TYR A 85 -6.52 20.44 28.90
C TYR A 85 -7.09 19.75 30.15
N GLU A 86 -6.31 18.89 30.80
CA GLU A 86 -6.75 18.03 31.93
C GLU A 86 -8.07 17.27 31.65
N SER A 87 -8.36 17.01 30.37
CA SER A 87 -9.66 16.52 29.92
C SER A 87 -9.47 15.55 28.76
N TYR A 88 -10.12 14.38 28.86
CA TYR A 88 -10.09 13.35 27.83
C TYR A 88 -11.09 13.60 26.69
N ILE A 89 -12.04 14.54 26.87
CA ILE A 89 -13.13 14.80 25.92
C ILE A 89 -12.76 15.86 24.89
N HIS A 90 -12.11 16.95 25.32
CA HIS A 90 -11.70 18.03 24.41
C HIS A 90 -10.75 17.60 23.28
N PRO A 91 -9.75 16.73 23.52
CA PRO A 91 -8.90 16.20 22.46
C PRO A 91 -9.68 15.54 21.32
N LEU A 92 -10.71 14.74 21.62
CA LEU A 92 -11.52 14.06 20.60
C LEU A 92 -12.27 15.04 19.70
N THR A 93 -12.81 16.12 20.26
CA THR A 93 -13.54 17.14 19.47
C THR A 93 -12.63 17.92 18.53
N ILE A 94 -11.38 18.17 18.90
CA ILE A 94 -10.39 18.85 18.05
C ILE A 94 -9.91 17.90 16.95
N LEU A 95 -9.63 16.64 17.30
CA LEU A 95 -9.21 15.62 16.35
C LEU A 95 -10.33 15.30 15.33
N ALA A 96 -11.60 15.49 15.67
CA ALA A 96 -12.72 15.35 14.73
C ALA A 96 -12.66 16.36 13.55
N GLY A 97 -11.87 17.44 13.66
CA GLY A 97 -11.62 18.37 12.56
C GLY A 97 -10.47 17.96 11.62
N LEU A 98 -9.61 17.01 12.01
CA LEU A 98 -8.53 16.52 11.15
C LEU A 98 -8.98 15.96 9.80
N PRO A 99 -10.09 15.19 9.66
CA PRO A 99 -10.51 14.69 8.36
C PRO A 99 -10.87 15.79 7.34
N SER A 100 -11.07 17.05 7.75
CA SER A 100 -11.25 18.16 6.79
C SER A 100 -9.94 18.79 6.32
N ALA A 101 -8.81 18.45 6.96
CA ALA A 101 -7.48 18.96 6.65
C ALA A 101 -6.59 17.93 5.93
N ALA A 102 -7.00 16.65 5.92
CA ALA A 102 -6.34 15.55 5.23
C ALA A 102 -6.83 15.39 3.79
#